data_AF-A0AAX1LAQ6-F1
#
_entry.id   AF-A0AAX1LAQ6-F1
#
_cell.length_a   1.000
_cell.length_b   1.000
_cell.length_c   1.000
_cell.angle_alpha   90.00
_cell.angle_beta   90.00
_cell.angle_gamma   90.00
#
_symmetry.space_group_name_H-M   'P 1'
#
loop_
_entity.id
_entity.type
_entity.pdbx_description
1 polymer ?
#
loop_
_entity_poly.entity_id
_entity_poly.type
_entity_poly.pdbx_seq_one_letter_code
_entity_poly.pdbx_strand_id
1 'polypeptide(L)'
;MVLDLYQLYGLDREADERDLGWKLSRIDSEMRIEKKDHNDPQRKACEVAYGILSDAENRKVYDESLARGEVKSWHELEFLSDFGRFPRPEENIPRDQPQREQAAPSSGPRYTATKQQQPMFFSAPTSSSAVQQAREYSTTLGVNRKLPTAKERQHVKILDFIIYAVISGALIGGGDEAGFGIALSALVLFLYFVGCEAWFGATPGKMLNNMEVKKADTGANLTLAESARRNLWTLCSIVPGFGYLVTLIWGLDLSKSIEKDPEGRGNHDKEVGAIVIKKK
;
A
#
# COMPACT_ATOMS: atom_id res chain seq x y z
N MET A 1 7.69 -9.91 34.21
CA MET A 1 8.81 -9.80 33.25
C MET A 1 8.47 -8.64 32.34
N VAL A 2 9.32 -7.63 32.23
CA VAL A 2 9.09 -6.50 31.31
C VAL A 2 9.27 -7.02 29.89
N LEU A 3 8.33 -6.71 28.99
CA LEU A 3 8.40 -7.13 27.60
C LEU A 3 9.41 -6.24 26.85
N ASP A 4 10.64 -6.73 26.74
CA ASP A 4 11.77 -6.08 26.07
C ASP A 4 11.93 -6.65 24.65
N LEU A 5 11.60 -5.83 23.64
CA LEU A 5 11.66 -6.18 22.22
C LEU A 5 13.10 -6.36 21.75
N TYR A 6 14.07 -5.66 22.34
CA TYR A 6 15.48 -5.84 22.00
C TYR A 6 15.95 -7.22 22.43
N GLN A 7 15.60 -7.63 23.66
CA GLN A 7 15.92 -8.99 24.13
C GLN A 7 15.16 -10.06 23.37
N LEU A 8 13.89 -9.82 23.04
CA LEU A 8 13.05 -10.79 22.32
C LEU A 8 13.63 -11.16 20.94
N TYR A 9 14.20 -10.17 20.23
CA TYR A 9 14.72 -10.36 18.88
C TYR A 9 16.26 -10.36 18.80
N GLY A 10 16.96 -10.29 19.94
CA GLY A 10 18.43 -10.25 19.98
C GLY A 10 19.02 -9.02 19.30
N LEU A 11 18.39 -7.86 19.48
CA LEU A 11 18.78 -6.60 18.86
C LEU A 11 19.68 -5.77 19.77
N ASP A 12 20.55 -4.97 19.16
CA ASP A 12 21.41 -4.04 19.87
C ASP A 12 20.65 -2.72 20.12
N ARG A 13 20.54 -2.33 21.39
CA ARG A 13 19.81 -1.12 21.79
C ARG A 13 20.49 0.17 21.35
N GLU A 14 21.79 0.14 21.05
CA GLU A 14 22.54 1.31 20.59
C GLU A 14 22.56 1.44 19.05
N ALA A 15 21.99 0.45 18.34
CA ALA A 15 21.92 0.49 16.87
C ALA A 15 20.96 1.60 16.39
N ASP A 16 21.20 2.09 15.18
CA ASP A 16 20.31 3.06 14.54
C ASP A 16 18.99 2.40 14.09
N GLU A 17 17.96 3.22 13.87
CA GLU A 17 16.61 2.74 13.54
C GLU A 17 16.59 1.98 12.21
N ARG A 18 17.50 2.32 11.29
CA ARG A 18 17.59 1.67 9.98
C ARG A 18 18.13 0.26 10.11
N ASP A 19 19.17 0.05 10.89
CA ASP A 19 19.78 -1.25 11.16
C ASP A 19 18.83 -2.16 11.93
N LEU A 20 18.10 -1.60 12.91
CA LEU A 20 17.04 -2.32 13.62
C LEU A 20 15.91 -2.74 12.69
N GLY A 21 15.43 -1.83 11.84
CA GLY A 21 14.43 -2.12 10.82
C GLY A 21 14.90 -3.20 9.83
N TRP A 22 16.15 -3.15 9.39
CA TRP A 22 16.71 -4.15 8.46
C TRP A 22 16.77 -5.55 9.08
N LYS A 23 17.21 -5.65 10.34
CA LYS A 23 17.26 -6.92 11.09
C LYS A 23 15.87 -7.51 11.30
N LEU A 24 14.90 -6.68 11.69
CA LEU A 24 13.50 -7.11 11.89
C LEU A 24 12.84 -7.52 10.56
N SER A 25 13.11 -6.80 9.47
CA SER A 25 12.63 -7.16 8.13
C SER A 25 13.19 -8.51 7.67
N ARG A 26 14.45 -8.83 8.01
CA ARG A 26 15.04 -10.14 7.75
C ARG A 26 14.32 -11.24 8.54
N ILE A 27 14.06 -11.01 9.83
CA ILE A 27 13.35 -11.97 10.70
C ILE A 27 11.93 -12.24 10.17
N ASP A 28 11.18 -11.22 9.75
CA ASP A 28 9.88 -11.43 9.10
C ASP A 28 10.00 -12.22 7.79
N SER A 29 11.02 -11.93 6.98
CA SER A 29 11.26 -12.64 5.72
C SER A 29 11.57 -14.13 5.95
N GLU A 30 12.34 -14.47 6.98
CA GLU A 30 12.62 -15.85 7.39
C GLU A 30 11.32 -16.58 7.80
N MET A 31 10.45 -15.92 8.58
CA MET A 31 9.15 -16.49 8.96
C MET A 31 8.22 -16.72 7.76
N ARG A 32 8.31 -15.89 6.72
CA ARG A 32 7.58 -16.09 5.45
C ARG A 32 8.09 -17.29 4.67
N ILE A 33 9.40 -17.55 4.70
CA ILE A 33 10.01 -18.74 4.08
C ILE A 33 9.55 -20.02 4.79
N GLU A 34 9.38 -19.97 6.12
CA GLU A 34 8.83 -21.06 6.94
C GLU A 34 7.33 -21.33 6.72
N LYS A 35 6.67 -20.62 5.79
CA LYS A 35 5.22 -20.71 5.51
C LYS A 35 4.33 -20.43 6.74
N LYS A 36 4.79 -19.63 7.70
CA LYS A 36 3.91 -19.13 8.76
C LYS A 36 2.81 -18.27 8.16
N ASP A 37 1.58 -18.48 8.62
CA ASP A 37 0.42 -17.73 8.14
C ASP A 37 0.59 -16.23 8.41
N HIS A 38 -0.08 -15.38 7.63
CA HIS A 38 -0.06 -13.95 7.91
C HIS A 38 -0.67 -13.58 9.26
N ASN A 39 -1.61 -14.39 9.76
CA ASN A 39 -2.19 -14.21 11.08
C ASN A 39 -1.39 -14.87 12.19
N ASP A 40 -0.22 -15.44 11.89
CA ASP A 40 0.65 -16.05 12.88
C ASP A 40 1.03 -15.01 13.95
N PRO A 41 0.83 -15.31 15.25
CA PRO A 41 1.12 -14.37 16.33
C PRO A 41 2.57 -13.87 16.34
N GLN A 42 3.54 -14.69 15.91
CA GLN A 42 4.95 -14.29 15.87
C GLN A 42 5.23 -13.29 14.75
N ARG A 43 4.55 -13.45 13.60
CA ARG A 43 4.66 -12.48 12.51
C ARG A 43 4.06 -11.13 12.90
N LYS A 44 2.89 -11.12 13.53
CA LYS A 44 2.29 -9.89 14.08
C LYS A 44 3.17 -9.22 15.13
N ALA A 45 3.75 -10.00 16.05
CA ALA A 45 4.68 -9.48 17.03
C ALA A 45 5.93 -8.84 16.41
N CYS A 46 6.41 -9.38 15.29
CA CYS A 46 7.56 -8.84 14.56
C CYS A 46 7.20 -7.57 13.78
N GLU A 47 5.99 -7.50 13.21
CA GLU A 47 5.46 -6.29 12.57
C GLU A 47 5.31 -5.15 13.59
N VAL A 48 4.77 -5.42 14.78
CA VAL A 48 4.70 -4.45 15.88
C VAL A 48 6.08 -3.99 16.32
N ALA A 49 7.03 -4.92 16.48
CA ALA A 49 8.40 -4.56 16.86
C ALA A 49 9.08 -3.70 15.79
N TYR A 50 8.84 -3.98 14.51
CA TYR A 50 9.34 -3.16 13.40
C TYR A 50 8.76 -1.74 13.45
N GLY A 51 7.45 -1.59 13.61
CA GLY A 51 6.79 -0.28 13.67
C GLY A 51 7.19 0.57 14.88
N ILE A 52 7.65 -0.06 15.97
CA ILE A 52 8.20 0.65 17.12
C ILE A 52 9.68 0.98 16.92
N LEU A 53 10.53 -0.01 16.61
CA LEU A 53 11.99 0.14 16.69
C LEU A 53 12.64 0.78 15.46
N SER A 54 11.95 0.77 14.30
CA SER A 54 12.43 1.41 13.08
C SER A 54 11.99 2.87 12.90
N ASP A 55 11.16 3.38 13.82
CA ASP A 55 10.72 4.77 13.86
C ASP A 55 11.26 5.45 15.11
N ALA A 56 11.95 6.58 14.95
CA ALA A 56 12.65 7.23 16.05
C ALA A 56 11.71 7.78 17.14
N GLU A 57 10.52 8.27 16.76
CA GLU A 57 9.57 8.84 17.71
C GLU A 57 8.88 7.72 18.51
N ASN A 58 8.46 6.65 17.83
CA ASN A 58 7.86 5.49 18.50
C ASN A 58 8.87 4.79 19.41
N ARG A 59 10.11 4.59 18.94
CA ARG A 59 11.21 3.99 19.69
C ARG A 59 11.49 4.77 20.97
N LYS A 60 11.51 6.11 20.89
CA LYS A 60 11.71 6.96 22.08
C LYS A 60 10.63 6.73 23.13
N VAL A 61 9.36 6.72 22.74
CA VAL A 61 8.24 6.47 23.68
C VAL A 61 8.34 5.07 24.31
N TYR A 62 8.76 4.07 23.53
CA TYR A 62 9.00 2.72 24.01
C TYR A 62 10.18 2.65 24.99
N ASP A 63 11.31 3.26 24.66
CA ASP A 63 12.52 3.27 25.49
C ASP A 63 12.31 4.01 26.82
N GLU A 64 11.53 5.09 26.81
CA GLU A 64 11.10 5.79 28.02
C GLU A 64 10.23 4.88 28.92
N SER A 65 9.31 4.10 28.33
CA SER A 65 8.51 3.12 29.07
C SER A 65 9.39 2.03 29.69
N LEU A 66 10.36 1.51 28.95
CA LEU A 66 11.33 0.54 29.46
C LEU A 66 12.17 1.13 30.60
N ALA A 67 12.62 2.37 30.46
CA ALA A 67 13.39 3.07 31.49
C ALA A 67 12.60 3.28 32.79
N ARG A 68 11.27 3.45 32.69
CA ARG A 68 10.35 3.51 33.84
C ARG A 68 10.02 2.13 34.43
N GLY A 69 10.47 1.03 33.82
CA GLY A 69 10.17 -0.33 34.27
C GLY A 69 8.70 -0.73 34.10
N GLU A 70 7.97 -0.05 33.22
CA GLU A 70 6.54 -0.31 32.97
C GLU A 70 6.36 -1.64 32.21
N VAL A 71 5.45 -2.48 32.69
CA VAL A 71 5.06 -3.70 31.97
C VAL A 71 3.97 -3.34 30.97
N LYS A 72 4.29 -3.45 29.68
CA LYS A 72 3.34 -3.21 28.58
C LYS A 72 2.78 -4.52 28.04
N SER A 73 1.48 -4.54 27.78
CA SER A 73 0.80 -5.61 27.07
C SER A 73 1.08 -5.53 25.56
N TRP A 74 0.91 -6.64 24.85
CA TRP A 74 1.02 -6.68 23.39
C TRP A 74 0.08 -5.70 22.69
N HIS A 75 -1.13 -5.52 23.22
CA HIS A 75 -2.09 -4.57 22.69
C HIS A 75 -1.61 -3.12 22.82
N GLU A 76 -0.99 -2.76 23.95
CA GLU A 76 -0.41 -1.43 24.14
C GLU A 76 0.78 -1.18 23.22
N LEU A 77 1.58 -2.21 22.92
CA LEU A 77 2.68 -2.12 21.96
C LEU A 77 2.17 -2.00 20.52
N GLU A 78 1.15 -2.76 20.14
CA GLU A 78 0.49 -2.63 18.84
C GLU A 78 -0.08 -1.22 18.66
N PHE A 79 -0.73 -0.70 19.69
CA PHE A 79 -1.23 0.68 19.68
C PHE A 79 -0.08 1.71 19.57
N LEU A 80 1.04 1.48 20.25
CA LEU A 80 2.23 2.34 20.09
C LEU A 80 2.78 2.31 18.67
N SER A 81 2.88 1.12 18.07
CA SER A 81 3.33 0.93 16.68
C SER A 81 2.44 1.72 15.69
N ASP A 82 1.13 1.65 15.88
CA ASP A 82 0.16 2.25 14.95
C ASP A 82 -0.06 3.75 15.17
N PHE A 83 0.01 4.22 16.42
CA PHE A 83 -0.42 5.57 16.81
C PHE A 83 0.66 6.44 17.46
N GLY A 84 1.86 5.90 17.70
CA GLY A 84 3.00 6.62 18.29
C GLY A 84 2.81 7.08 19.73
N ARG A 85 1.83 6.51 20.45
CA ARG A 85 1.60 6.74 21.88
C ARG A 85 1.00 5.49 22.52
N PHE A 86 1.03 5.38 23.84
CA PHE A 86 0.24 4.36 24.54
C PHE A 86 -1.25 4.72 24.61
N PRO A 87 -2.16 3.73 24.65
CA PRO A 87 -3.59 3.96 24.72
C PRO A 87 -3.97 4.62 26.05
N ARG A 88 -5.03 5.44 26.02
CA ARG A 88 -5.64 5.96 27.26
C ARG A 88 -6.44 4.84 27.95
N PRO A 89 -6.72 4.95 29.26
CA PRO A 89 -7.50 3.94 29.98
C PRO A 89 -8.86 3.61 29.32
N GLU A 90 -9.50 4.61 28.68
CA GLU A 90 -10.77 4.42 27.98
C GLU A 90 -10.62 3.72 26.62
N GLU A 91 -9.42 3.77 26.03
CA GLU A 91 -9.07 3.12 24.76
C GLU A 91 -8.54 1.70 24.99
N ASN A 92 -8.09 1.38 26.20
CA ASN A 92 -7.51 0.08 26.60
C ASN A 92 -8.58 -0.95 27.02
N ILE A 93 -9.69 -1.04 26.28
CA ILE A 93 -10.76 -2.00 26.55
C ILE A 93 -10.57 -3.23 25.64
N PRO A 94 -10.37 -4.44 26.20
CA PRO A 94 -10.26 -5.66 25.40
C PRO A 94 -11.54 -5.93 24.60
N ARG A 95 -11.43 -6.06 23.27
CA ARG A 95 -12.56 -6.34 22.36
C ARG A 95 -13.00 -7.81 22.34
N ASP A 96 -12.92 -8.53 23.46
CA ASP A 96 -13.33 -9.94 23.54
C ASP A 96 -14.29 -10.19 24.71
N GLN A 97 -15.58 -9.88 24.51
CA GLN A 97 -16.67 -10.64 25.14
C GLN A 97 -17.85 -10.79 24.16
N PRO A 98 -18.35 -12.01 23.90
CA PRO A 98 -19.60 -12.21 23.16
C PRO A 98 -20.76 -11.75 24.04
N GLN A 99 -21.35 -10.61 23.70
CA GLN A 99 -22.38 -9.95 24.49
C GLN A 99 -23.71 -10.73 24.39
N ARG A 100 -24.04 -11.51 25.43
CA ARG A 100 -25.40 -12.02 25.65
C ARG A 100 -26.31 -10.82 25.90
N GLU A 101 -27.22 -10.56 24.97
CA GLU A 101 -28.31 -9.60 25.14
C GLU A 101 -29.26 -10.05 26.26
N GLN A 102 -29.24 -9.33 27.39
CA GLN A 102 -30.33 -9.32 28.37
C GLN A 102 -30.88 -7.90 28.42
N ALA A 103 -32.05 -7.73 27.80
CA ALA A 103 -32.84 -6.51 27.79
C ALA A 103 -33.71 -6.41 29.06
N ALA A 104 -33.80 -5.21 29.67
CA ALA A 104 -35.02 -4.51 30.14
C ALA A 104 -34.66 -3.19 30.90
N PRO A 105 -35.59 -2.27 31.27
CA PRO A 105 -35.92 -1.07 30.47
C PRO A 105 -36.08 0.26 31.27
N SER A 106 -36.02 1.42 30.62
CA SER A 106 -36.70 2.68 31.06
C SER A 106 -36.48 3.79 30.00
N SER A 107 -37.45 4.12 29.16
CA SER A 107 -38.62 5.00 29.36
C SER A 107 -38.32 6.50 29.15
N GLY A 108 -38.80 7.05 28.03
CA GLY A 108 -38.92 8.49 27.74
C GLY A 108 -39.87 8.75 26.55
N PRO A 109 -40.62 9.88 26.51
CA PRO A 109 -42.00 9.90 26.02
C PRO A 109 -42.20 10.26 24.54
N ARG A 110 -43.45 9.96 24.14
CA ARG A 110 -44.05 9.86 22.81
C ARG A 110 -44.57 11.21 22.29
N TYR A 111 -44.39 11.48 20.98
CA TYR A 111 -45.32 12.32 20.21
C TYR A 111 -45.88 11.52 19.02
N THR A 112 -47.16 11.77 18.74
CA THR A 112 -48.09 10.97 17.95
C THR A 112 -48.23 11.43 16.48
N ALA A 113 -48.29 10.44 15.58
CA ALA A 113 -49.13 10.28 14.36
C ALA A 113 -49.01 11.34 13.21
N THR A 114 -49.00 11.05 11.90
CA THR A 114 -49.42 9.86 11.12
C THR A 114 -48.92 10.00 9.67
N LYS A 115 -48.32 8.95 9.08
CA LYS A 115 -48.62 8.39 7.74
C LYS A 115 -47.75 7.15 7.51
N GLN A 116 -48.36 6.07 7.03
CA GLN A 116 -47.78 4.74 6.84
C GLN A 116 -46.57 4.76 5.89
N GLN A 117 -45.45 4.23 6.33
CA GLN A 117 -44.40 3.67 5.47
C GLN A 117 -43.87 2.39 6.12
N GLN A 118 -43.69 1.36 5.29
CA GLN A 118 -43.29 -0.01 5.62
C GLN A 118 -42.01 -0.08 6.47
N PRO A 119 -41.83 -1.12 7.31
CA PRO A 119 -40.64 -1.26 8.13
C PRO A 119 -39.41 -1.44 7.23
N MET A 120 -38.61 -0.37 7.14
CA MET A 120 -37.26 -0.39 6.64
C MET A 120 -36.43 -1.32 7.52
N PHE A 121 -35.87 -2.36 6.91
CA PHE A 121 -34.74 -3.08 7.48
C PHE A 121 -33.64 -2.06 7.79
N PHE A 122 -33.20 -2.02 9.06
CA PHE A 122 -32.02 -1.26 9.45
C PHE A 122 -30.82 -1.87 8.73
N SER A 123 -30.48 -1.30 7.58
CA SER A 123 -29.20 -1.51 6.93
C SER A 123 -28.19 -0.72 7.75
N ALA A 124 -27.15 -1.40 8.23
CA ALA A 124 -25.99 -0.75 8.80
C ALA A 124 -25.54 0.38 7.85
N PRO A 125 -25.13 1.55 8.37
CA PRO A 125 -24.50 2.55 7.52
C PRO A 125 -23.18 1.96 7.02
N THR A 126 -23.19 1.41 5.81
CA THR A 126 -21.99 1.28 5.00
C THR A 126 -21.54 2.71 4.72
N SER A 127 -20.64 3.21 5.56
CA SER A 127 -19.94 4.48 5.34
C SER A 127 -18.93 4.31 4.20
N SER A 128 -19.45 4.16 2.98
CA SER A 128 -18.70 4.29 1.73
C SER A 128 -18.29 5.75 1.45
N SER A 129 -18.78 6.70 2.24
CA SER A 129 -18.50 8.13 2.13
C SER A 129 -17.10 8.51 2.60
N ALA A 130 -16.53 7.86 3.63
CA ALA A 130 -15.18 8.18 4.10
C ALA A 130 -14.09 7.77 3.08
N VAL A 131 -14.31 6.69 2.33
CA VAL A 131 -13.40 6.21 1.28
C VAL A 131 -13.60 6.99 -0.03
N GLN A 132 -14.80 7.53 -0.28
CA GLN A 132 -15.06 8.38 -1.46
C GLN A 132 -14.50 9.80 -1.32
N GLN A 133 -14.58 10.41 -0.13
CA GLN A 133 -14.08 11.77 0.10
C GLN A 133 -12.55 11.88 0.03
N ALA A 134 -11.81 10.81 0.32
CA ALA A 134 -10.35 10.79 0.19
C ALA A 134 -9.85 10.80 -1.27
N ARG A 135 -10.68 10.41 -2.26
CA ARG A 135 -10.25 10.33 -3.67
C ARG A 135 -10.33 11.65 -4.44
N GLU A 136 -10.91 12.69 -3.84
CA GLU A 136 -11.11 14.00 -4.50
C GLU A 136 -10.03 15.03 -4.19
N TYR A 137 -9.15 14.80 -3.21
CA TYR A 137 -8.18 15.81 -2.78
C TYR A 137 -6.75 15.26 -2.77
N SER A 138 -6.02 15.45 -3.87
CA SER A 138 -4.55 15.50 -3.79
C SER A 138 -4.13 16.95 -3.61
N THR A 139 -3.73 17.30 -2.39
CA THR A 139 -3.35 18.65 -1.97
C THR A 139 -1.90 19.00 -2.32
N THR A 140 -1.22 18.25 -3.21
CA THR A 140 0.19 18.51 -3.51
C THR A 140 0.44 19.40 -4.74
N LEU A 141 -0.61 19.79 -5.49
CA LEU A 141 -0.45 20.58 -6.72
C LEU A 141 -1.36 21.81 -6.86
N GLY A 142 -2.17 22.14 -5.87
CA GLY A 142 -3.11 23.28 -5.96
C GLY A 142 -4.15 23.15 -7.09
N VAL A 143 -4.23 21.98 -7.75
CA VAL A 143 -5.20 21.67 -8.79
C VAL A 143 -6.03 20.50 -8.31
N ASN A 144 -7.32 20.73 -8.07
CA ASN A 144 -8.34 19.68 -7.88
C ASN A 144 -8.37 18.79 -9.14
N ARG A 145 -7.55 17.73 -9.17
CA ARG A 145 -7.54 16.71 -10.23
C ARG A 145 -7.95 15.38 -9.65
N LYS A 146 -8.85 14.70 -10.37
CA LYS A 146 -9.36 13.39 -9.99
C LYS A 146 -8.24 12.35 -10.02
N LEU A 147 -8.10 11.60 -8.94
CA LEU A 147 -7.17 10.47 -8.87
C LEU A 147 -7.82 9.24 -9.51
N PRO A 148 -7.13 8.53 -10.43
CA PRO A 148 -7.62 7.28 -10.99
C PRO A 148 -7.56 6.17 -9.93
N THR A 149 -8.57 5.31 -9.93
CA THR A 149 -8.63 4.15 -9.03
C THR A 149 -7.60 3.09 -9.42
N ALA A 150 -7.26 2.18 -8.50
CA ALA A 150 -6.34 1.06 -8.77
C ALA A 150 -6.75 0.25 -10.01
N LYS A 151 -8.05 -0.04 -10.15
CA LYS A 151 -8.62 -0.75 -11.31
C LYS A 151 -8.42 0.00 -12.62
N GLU A 152 -8.67 1.30 -12.64
CA GLU A 152 -8.46 2.14 -13.83
C GLU A 152 -6.98 2.19 -14.23
N ARG A 153 -6.07 2.27 -13.24
CA ARG A 153 -4.62 2.23 -13.49
C ARG A 153 -4.15 0.88 -14.01
N GLN A 154 -4.70 -0.23 -13.48
CA GLN A 154 -4.38 -1.58 -13.93
C GLN A 154 -4.89 -1.84 -15.35
N HIS A 155 -6.10 -1.40 -15.67
CA HIS A 155 -6.67 -1.51 -17.02
C HIS A 155 -5.79 -0.80 -18.06
N VAL A 156 -5.31 0.40 -17.74
CA VAL A 156 -4.42 1.15 -18.63
C VAL A 156 -3.07 0.45 -18.84
N LYS A 157 -2.50 -0.18 -17.79
CA LYS A 157 -1.28 -0.97 -17.95
C LYS A 157 -1.51 -2.17 -18.88
N ILE A 158 -2.64 -2.87 -18.75
CA ILE A 158 -3.01 -3.97 -19.68
C ILE A 158 -3.15 -3.45 -21.12
N LEU A 159 -3.79 -2.29 -21.31
CA LEU A 159 -3.90 -1.66 -22.62
C LEU A 159 -2.52 -1.33 -23.22
N ASP A 160 -1.60 -0.78 -22.42
CA ASP A 160 -0.21 -0.55 -22.87
C ASP A 160 0.50 -1.85 -23.28
N PHE A 161 0.30 -2.94 -22.54
CA PHE A 161 0.84 -4.26 -22.93
C PHE A 161 0.29 -4.74 -24.27
N ILE A 162 -1.00 -4.53 -24.55
CA ILE A 162 -1.63 -4.90 -25.83
C ILE A 162 -1.07 -4.03 -26.96
N ILE A 163 -1.00 -2.71 -26.77
CA ILE A 163 -0.41 -1.76 -27.74
C ILE A 163 1.03 -2.19 -28.07
N TYR A 164 1.80 -2.50 -27.04
CA TYR A 164 3.16 -2.99 -27.20
C TYR A 164 3.22 -4.34 -27.94
N ALA A 165 2.34 -5.29 -27.63
CA ALA A 165 2.30 -6.59 -28.30
C ALA A 165 2.02 -6.46 -29.80
N VAL A 166 1.14 -5.52 -30.19
CA VAL A 166 0.87 -5.22 -31.60
C VAL A 166 2.08 -4.59 -32.28
N ILE A 167 2.74 -3.62 -31.64
CA ILE A 167 3.93 -2.95 -32.19
C ILE A 167 5.11 -3.94 -32.32
N SER A 168 5.38 -4.73 -31.28
CA SER A 168 6.48 -5.68 -31.26
C SER A 168 6.24 -6.88 -32.18
N GLY A 169 5.01 -7.40 -32.26
CA GLY A 169 4.64 -8.46 -33.20
C GLY A 169 4.78 -8.05 -34.67
N ALA A 170 4.60 -6.75 -34.98
CA ALA A 170 4.85 -6.22 -36.31
C ALA A 170 6.35 -6.05 -36.63
N LEU A 171 7.21 -5.88 -35.61
CA LEU A 171 8.65 -5.67 -35.76
C LEU A 171 9.46 -6.98 -35.74
N ILE A 172 9.01 -7.98 -34.99
CA ILE A 172 9.65 -9.29 -34.84
C ILE A 172 8.97 -10.28 -35.79
N GLY A 173 9.25 -10.12 -37.09
CA GLY A 173 8.85 -11.11 -38.09
C GLY A 173 9.63 -12.42 -37.87
N GLY A 174 8.93 -13.46 -37.39
CA GLY A 174 9.21 -14.90 -37.51
C GLY A 174 10.65 -15.40 -37.73
N GLY A 175 11.64 -14.92 -36.96
CA GLY A 175 13.00 -15.46 -36.97
C GLY A 175 13.23 -16.53 -35.91
N ASP A 176 14.11 -17.50 -36.21
CA ASP A 176 14.34 -18.73 -35.42
C ASP A 176 15.09 -18.53 -34.08
N GLU A 177 15.32 -17.29 -33.67
CA GLU A 177 16.10 -16.91 -32.47
C GLU A 177 15.20 -16.43 -31.33
N ALA A 178 14.27 -17.30 -30.92
CA ALA A 178 13.21 -16.97 -29.97
C ALA A 178 13.72 -16.35 -28.65
N GLY A 179 14.88 -16.78 -28.13
CA GLY A 179 15.42 -16.29 -26.86
C GLY A 179 15.92 -14.83 -26.91
N PHE A 180 16.64 -14.46 -27.96
CA PHE A 180 17.16 -13.09 -28.12
C PHE A 180 16.02 -12.10 -28.44
N GLY A 181 15.05 -12.52 -29.26
CA GLY A 181 13.86 -11.73 -29.54
C GLY A 181 13.03 -11.41 -28.28
N ILE A 182 12.89 -12.38 -27.37
CA ILE A 182 12.17 -12.16 -26.10
C ILE A 182 12.91 -11.17 -25.20
N ALA A 183 14.22 -11.33 -25.00
CA ALA A 183 14.99 -10.40 -24.18
C ALA A 183 14.98 -8.97 -24.77
N LEU A 184 15.16 -8.85 -26.09
CA LEU A 184 15.12 -7.58 -26.80
C LEU A 184 13.73 -6.93 -26.70
N SER A 185 12.65 -7.70 -26.86
CA SER A 185 11.28 -7.19 -26.73
C SER A 185 11.02 -6.62 -25.33
N ALA A 186 11.33 -7.35 -24.27
CA ALA A 186 11.13 -6.85 -22.91
C ALA A 186 11.97 -5.59 -22.61
N LEU A 187 13.18 -5.46 -23.18
CA LEU A 187 13.95 -4.23 -23.11
C LEU A 187 13.27 -3.07 -23.86
N VAL A 188 12.76 -3.31 -25.06
CA VAL A 188 12.02 -2.29 -25.84
C VAL A 188 10.74 -1.87 -25.10
N LEU A 189 10.03 -2.79 -24.45
CA LEU A 189 8.85 -2.48 -23.63
C LEU A 189 9.22 -1.55 -22.46
N PHE A 190 10.32 -1.86 -21.78
CA PHE A 190 10.82 -1.01 -20.70
C PHE A 190 11.17 0.39 -21.22
N LEU A 191 11.92 0.48 -22.33
CA LEU A 191 12.26 1.75 -22.96
C LEU A 191 11.02 2.53 -23.44
N TYR A 192 9.99 1.84 -23.91
CA TYR A 192 8.69 2.43 -24.26
C TYR A 192 8.05 3.11 -23.05
N PHE A 193 7.97 2.44 -21.90
CA PHE A 193 7.43 3.06 -20.68
C PHE A 193 8.26 4.25 -20.23
N VAL A 194 9.59 4.10 -20.20
CA VAL A 194 10.52 5.14 -19.72
C VAL A 194 10.49 6.37 -20.61
N GLY A 195 10.61 6.19 -21.93
CA GLY A 195 10.62 7.29 -22.89
C GLY A 195 9.28 8.03 -22.93
N CYS A 196 8.16 7.29 -22.95
CA CYS A 196 6.85 7.93 -23.00
C CYS A 196 6.52 8.72 -21.73
N GLU A 197 6.81 8.17 -20.56
CA GLU A 197 6.55 8.87 -19.29
C GLU A 197 7.49 10.06 -19.06
N ALA A 198 8.75 9.97 -19.49
CA ALA A 198 9.69 11.07 -19.35
C ALA A 198 9.38 12.24 -20.30
N TRP A 199 9.08 11.95 -21.58
CA TRP A 199 8.86 12.99 -22.58
C TRP A 199 7.41 13.49 -22.64
N PHE A 200 6.43 12.58 -22.62
CA PHE A 200 5.02 12.95 -22.80
C PHE A 200 4.23 13.00 -21.47
N GLY A 201 4.85 12.56 -20.37
CA GLY A 201 4.18 12.46 -19.06
C GLY A 201 3.12 11.36 -19.02
N ALA A 202 3.03 10.52 -20.05
CA ALA A 202 2.03 9.45 -20.14
C ALA A 202 2.44 8.44 -21.22
N THR A 203 2.11 7.17 -20.99
CA THR A 203 2.14 6.16 -22.04
C THR A 203 0.92 6.28 -22.95
N PRO A 204 0.97 5.81 -24.21
CA PRO A 204 -0.19 5.78 -25.10
C PRO A 204 -1.49 5.26 -24.46
N GLY A 205 -1.46 4.16 -23.70
CA GLY A 205 -2.64 3.68 -22.98
C GLY A 205 -3.18 4.70 -21.95
N LYS A 206 -2.29 5.40 -21.24
CA LYS A 206 -2.64 6.48 -20.32
C LYS A 206 -3.21 7.69 -21.06
N MET A 207 -2.61 8.05 -22.21
CA MET A 207 -3.09 9.14 -23.05
C MET A 207 -4.51 8.88 -23.54
N LEU A 208 -4.81 7.66 -24.00
CA LEU A 208 -6.16 7.25 -24.42
C LEU A 208 -7.20 7.31 -23.30
N ASN A 209 -6.76 7.20 -22.04
CA ASN A 209 -7.62 7.24 -20.87
C ASN A 209 -7.58 8.59 -20.13
N ASN A 210 -7.07 9.64 -20.77
CA ASN A 210 -6.91 10.97 -20.17
C ASN A 210 -6.15 10.93 -18.84
N MET A 211 -5.14 10.07 -18.72
CA MET A 211 -4.28 9.98 -17.54
C MET A 211 -2.89 10.54 -17.84
N GLU A 212 -2.28 11.09 -16.81
CA GLU A 212 -0.88 11.54 -16.85
C GLU A 212 -0.17 11.19 -15.54
N VAL A 213 1.14 11.09 -15.65
CA VAL A 213 2.07 10.84 -14.56
C VAL A 213 2.89 12.09 -14.38
N LYS A 214 2.80 12.68 -13.20
CA LYS A 214 3.59 13.85 -12.83
C LYS A 214 4.32 13.59 -11.54
N LYS A 215 5.33 14.39 -11.25
CA LYS A 215 5.83 14.47 -9.89
C LYS A 215 4.79 15.10 -8.96
N ALA A 216 4.66 14.56 -7.75
CA ALA A 216 3.70 14.99 -6.77
C ALA A 216 4.00 16.40 -6.24
N ASP A 217 5.28 16.78 -6.17
CA ASP A 217 5.78 18.05 -5.62
C ASP A 217 5.73 19.23 -6.62
N THR A 218 6.11 18.98 -7.86
CA THR A 218 6.39 20.00 -8.88
C THR A 218 5.40 19.97 -10.04
N GLY A 219 4.67 18.87 -10.22
CA GLY A 219 3.77 18.68 -11.36
C GLY A 219 4.49 18.57 -12.71
N ALA A 220 5.82 18.50 -12.71
CA ALA A 220 6.63 18.26 -13.90
C ALA A 220 6.52 16.81 -14.37
N ASN A 221 6.93 16.55 -15.61
CA ASN A 221 7.16 15.18 -16.08
C ASN A 221 8.29 14.53 -15.28
N LEU A 222 8.29 13.21 -15.21
CA LEU A 222 9.38 12.47 -14.58
C LEU A 222 10.65 12.63 -15.40
N THR A 223 11.80 12.63 -14.75
CA THR A 223 13.09 12.45 -15.45
C THR A 223 13.21 11.02 -15.98
N LEU A 224 14.13 10.80 -16.92
CA LEU A 224 14.40 9.47 -17.49
C LEU A 224 14.78 8.47 -16.38
N ALA A 225 15.59 8.88 -15.42
CA ALA A 225 16.04 8.06 -14.29
C ALA A 225 14.89 7.70 -13.34
N GLU A 226 13.98 8.64 -13.06
CA GLU A 226 12.81 8.40 -12.20
C GLU A 226 11.80 7.48 -12.88
N SER A 227 11.53 7.68 -14.17
CA SER A 227 10.64 6.78 -14.90
C SER A 227 11.23 5.38 -15.02
N ALA A 228 12.55 5.26 -15.18
CA ALA A 228 13.25 3.98 -15.16
C ALA A 228 13.10 3.25 -13.83
N ARG A 229 13.36 3.90 -12.69
CA ARG A 229 13.18 3.30 -11.35
C ARG A 229 11.75 2.83 -11.13
N ARG A 230 10.77 3.67 -11.49
CA ARG A 230 9.35 3.36 -11.38
C ARG A 230 8.89 2.15 -12.20
N ASN A 231 9.45 1.95 -13.39
CA ASN A 231 9.05 0.87 -14.30
C ASN A 231 10.04 -0.33 -14.28
N LEU A 232 11.07 -0.32 -13.42
CA LEU A 232 12.12 -1.34 -13.40
C LEU A 232 11.57 -2.76 -13.20
N TRP A 233 10.52 -2.88 -12.40
CA TRP A 233 9.82 -4.15 -12.15
C TRP A 233 9.31 -4.84 -13.43
N THR A 234 9.05 -4.10 -14.50
CA THR A 234 8.59 -4.66 -15.78
C THR A 234 9.66 -5.52 -16.47
N LEU A 235 10.94 -5.31 -16.16
CA LEU A 235 12.06 -6.12 -16.68
C LEU A 235 12.06 -7.55 -16.14
N CYS A 236 11.38 -7.83 -15.02
CA CYS A 236 11.23 -9.20 -14.55
C CYS A 236 10.57 -10.10 -15.60
N SER A 237 9.71 -9.55 -16.47
CA SER A 237 9.08 -10.27 -17.59
C SER A 237 10.05 -10.69 -18.70
N ILE A 238 11.35 -10.32 -18.65
CA ILE A 238 12.38 -10.83 -19.58
C ILE A 238 12.49 -12.36 -19.49
N VAL A 239 12.37 -12.92 -18.28
CA VAL A 239 12.52 -14.36 -18.04
C VAL A 239 11.20 -15.05 -18.33
N PRO A 240 11.07 -15.87 -19.40
CA PRO A 240 9.82 -16.56 -19.69
C PRO A 240 9.40 -17.47 -18.53
N GLY A 241 8.09 -17.53 -18.26
CA GLY A 241 7.54 -18.31 -17.17
C GLY A 241 7.70 -17.61 -15.81
N PHE A 242 8.86 -17.78 -15.16
CA PHE A 242 9.07 -17.29 -13.79
C PHE A 242 8.92 -15.76 -13.71
N GLY A 243 9.42 -15.03 -14.71
CA GLY A 243 9.30 -13.59 -14.79
C GLY A 243 7.86 -13.09 -14.89
N TYR A 244 7.01 -13.80 -15.63
CA TYR A 244 5.58 -13.47 -15.74
C TYR A 244 4.83 -13.70 -14.43
N LEU A 245 5.17 -14.75 -13.69
CA LEU A 245 4.59 -14.98 -12.36
C LEU A 245 4.98 -13.87 -11.38
N VAL A 246 6.25 -13.47 -11.38
CA VAL A 246 6.74 -12.36 -10.55
C VAL A 246 6.01 -11.07 -10.88
N THR A 247 5.84 -10.73 -12.16
CA THR A 247 5.13 -9.49 -12.55
C THR A 247 3.64 -9.52 -12.27
N LEU A 248 3.00 -10.70 -12.33
CA LEU A 248 1.60 -10.87 -11.90
C LEU A 248 1.43 -10.64 -10.39
N ILE A 249 2.27 -11.27 -9.56
CA ILE A 249 2.25 -11.09 -8.10
C ILE A 249 2.48 -9.61 -7.76
N TRP A 250 3.49 -9.01 -8.39
CA TRP A 250 3.82 -7.61 -8.18
C TRP A 250 2.67 -6.68 -8.58
N GLY A 251 1.96 -6.98 -9.68
CA GLY A 251 0.77 -6.25 -10.10
C GLY A 251 -0.36 -6.29 -9.07
N LEU A 252 -0.57 -7.42 -8.40
CA LEU A 252 -1.58 -7.54 -7.33
C LEU A 252 -1.19 -6.71 -6.09
N ASP A 253 0.08 -6.73 -5.71
CA ASP A 253 0.58 -5.94 -4.58
C ASP A 253 0.55 -4.43 -4.88
N LEU A 254 0.82 -4.03 -6.12
CA LEU A 254 0.65 -2.64 -6.59
C LEU A 254 -0.79 -2.18 -6.45
N SER A 255 -1.77 -2.99 -6.89
CA SER A 255 -3.18 -2.64 -6.77
C SER A 255 -3.61 -2.44 -5.31
N LYS A 256 -3.18 -3.33 -4.40
CA LYS A 256 -3.45 -3.18 -2.95
C LYS A 256 -2.78 -1.93 -2.37
N SER A 257 -1.53 -1.66 -2.76
CA SER A 257 -0.79 -0.48 -2.31
C SER A 257 -1.47 0.83 -2.74
N ILE A 258 -1.95 0.89 -3.98
CA ILE A 258 -2.72 2.04 -4.51
C ILE A 258 -4.02 2.23 -3.75
N GLU A 259 -4.73 1.15 -3.38
CA GLU A 259 -5.99 1.24 -2.64
C GLU A 259 -5.81 1.71 -1.19
N LYS A 260 -4.66 1.42 -0.57
CA LYS A 260 -4.33 1.83 0.79
C LYS A 260 -3.84 3.27 0.89
N ASP A 261 -3.32 3.85 -0.20
CA ASP A 261 -2.76 5.19 -0.19
C ASP A 261 -3.85 6.26 -0.44
N PRO A 262 -3.99 7.29 0.43
CA PRO A 262 -4.95 8.37 0.23
C PRO A 262 -4.75 9.13 -1.09
N GLU A 263 -3.49 9.23 -1.55
CA GLU A 263 -3.12 9.88 -2.83
C GLU A 263 -3.12 8.91 -4.01
N GLY A 264 -3.54 7.65 -3.80
CA GLY A 264 -3.61 6.63 -4.84
C GLY A 264 -2.26 6.27 -5.44
N ARG A 265 -1.15 6.43 -4.70
CA ARG A 265 0.21 6.10 -5.14
C ARG A 265 0.58 4.68 -4.75
N GLY A 266 1.03 3.88 -5.71
CA GLY A 266 1.61 2.58 -5.42
C GLY A 266 3.04 2.71 -4.90
N ASN A 267 3.63 1.66 -4.34
CA ASN A 267 5.02 1.68 -3.84
C ASN A 267 6.00 2.22 -4.90
N HIS A 268 5.89 1.71 -6.14
CA HIS A 268 6.67 2.19 -7.29
C HIS A 268 6.51 3.69 -7.62
N ASP A 269 5.37 4.31 -7.29
CA ASP A 269 5.17 5.74 -7.46
C ASP A 269 5.79 6.52 -6.30
N LYS A 270 5.66 6.00 -5.06
CA LYS A 270 6.21 6.62 -3.84
C LYS A 270 7.73 6.72 -3.89
N GLU A 271 8.40 5.70 -4.43
CA GLU A 271 9.87 5.66 -4.58
C GLU A 271 10.43 6.84 -5.38
N VAL A 272 9.66 7.41 -6.29
CA VAL A 272 10.09 8.53 -7.15
C VAL A 272 9.26 9.78 -6.96
N GLY A 273 8.41 9.81 -5.92
CA GLY A 273 7.48 10.91 -5.68
C GLY A 273 6.53 11.17 -6.84
N ALA A 274 6.15 10.14 -7.61
CA ALA A 274 5.23 10.27 -8.72
C ALA A 274 3.77 10.19 -8.25
N ILE A 275 2.89 10.80 -9.03
CA ILE A 275 1.45 10.68 -8.88
C ILE A 275 0.81 10.50 -10.25
N VAL A 276 -0.26 9.70 -10.28
CA VAL A 276 -1.08 9.52 -11.49
C VAL A 276 -2.38 10.27 -11.29
N ILE A 277 -2.75 11.05 -12.29
CA ILE A 277 -3.88 11.98 -12.23
C ILE A 277 -4.64 11.93 -13.55
N LYS A 278 -5.94 12.24 -13.51
CA LYS A 278 -6.73 12.44 -14.71
C LYS A 278 -6.59 13.88 -15.22
N LYS A 279 -6.40 14.02 -16.53
CA LYS A 279 -6.53 15.28 -17.24
C LYS A 279 -7.99 15.76 -17.10
N LYS A 280 -8.16 17.07 -17.05
CA LYS A 280 -9.49 17.71 -17.03
C LYS A 280 -10.26 17.41 -18.30
#